data_AF-A0A3M1Q5J3-F1
#
_entry.id   AF-A0A3M1Q5J3-F1
#
_cell.length_a   1.000
_cell.length_b   1.000
_cell.length_c   1.000
_cell.angle_alpha   90.00
_cell.angle_beta   90.00
_cell.angle_gamma   90.00
#
_symmetry.space_group_name_H-M   'P 1'
#
loop_
_entity.id
_entity.type
_entity.pdbx_description
1 polymer ?
#
loop_
_entity_poly.entity_id
_entity_poly.type
_entity_poly.pdbx_seq_one_letter_code
_entity_poly.pdbx_strand_id
1 'polypeptide(L)'
;MIAVAGIGGCRAGDSRLTLESYADPYFPEHYAVRFDRCSYYRLSDGDAQVAAHAGYLDAAEPSLAVDQYLHLHMFWKPWPGKTPDNPTSIDATVRYAIVTDDGAAVYEGTAYVYPRKARFSDDLLLKVESARLKRVAVVGEAPALLGDTRLVGTLRAKPDQAETLDIARYIDKTAAMESRSSASTSFGSAEALEAGRP
;
A
#
# COMPACT_ATOMS: atom_id res chain seq x y z
N MET A 1 -26.29 12.23 37.32
CA MET A 1 -26.39 11.61 35.98
C MET A 1 -25.72 12.59 35.02
N ILE A 2 -24.45 12.33 34.65
CA ILE A 2 -23.64 13.27 33.85
C ILE A 2 -23.79 12.88 32.38
N ALA A 3 -24.38 13.78 31.59
CA ALA A 3 -24.47 13.64 30.14
C ALA A 3 -23.12 14.04 29.52
N VAL A 4 -22.40 13.07 28.94
CA VAL A 4 -21.19 13.32 28.17
C VAL A 4 -21.62 13.73 26.77
N ALA A 5 -21.52 15.04 26.48
CA ALA A 5 -21.70 15.58 25.14
C ALA A 5 -20.48 15.19 24.29
N GLY A 6 -20.65 14.19 23.41
CA GLY A 6 -19.66 13.83 22.40
C GLY A 6 -19.51 14.97 21.40
N ILE A 7 -18.36 15.64 21.42
CA ILE A 7 -17.96 16.59 20.39
C ILE A 7 -17.90 15.82 19.08
N GLY A 8 -18.88 16.04 18.21
CA GLY A 8 -18.94 15.50 16.86
C GLY A 8 -17.79 16.04 16.03
N GLY A 9 -16.65 15.35 16.07
CA GLY A 9 -15.53 15.60 15.18
C GLY A 9 -15.98 15.35 13.74
N CYS A 10 -15.99 16.40 12.92
CA CYS A 10 -16.12 16.28 11.48
C CYS A 10 -15.16 15.19 10.99
N ARG A 11 -15.71 14.06 10.54
CA ARG A 11 -14.94 12.94 10.01
C ARG A 11 -14.06 13.45 8.87
N ALA A 12 -12.75 13.48 9.11
CA ALA A 12 -11.75 13.59 8.05
C ALA A 12 -12.12 12.59 6.95
N GLY A 13 -12.16 13.05 5.70
CA GLY A 13 -12.78 12.30 4.60
C GLY A 13 -12.28 10.86 4.50
N ASP A 14 -13.20 9.92 4.25
CA ASP A 14 -12.92 8.49 4.29
C ASP A 14 -11.95 8.10 3.16
N SER A 15 -10.69 7.82 3.53
CA SER A 15 -9.76 7.07 2.70
C SER A 15 -10.07 5.59 2.84
N ARG A 16 -10.74 5.01 1.83
CA ARG A 16 -11.20 3.62 1.83
C ARG A 16 -10.85 2.95 0.50
N LEU A 17 -10.22 1.78 0.61
CA LEU A 17 -9.95 0.90 -0.51
C LEU A 17 -10.62 -0.46 -0.26
N THR A 18 -10.99 -1.12 -1.35
CA THR A 18 -11.39 -2.51 -1.36
C THR A 18 -10.32 -3.29 -2.10
N LEU A 19 -9.82 -4.35 -1.46
CA LEU A 19 -8.94 -5.33 -2.07
C LEU A 19 -9.75 -6.59 -2.37
N GLU A 20 -9.62 -7.10 -3.58
CA GLU A 20 -10.16 -8.38 -4.01
C GLU A 20 -8.99 -9.32 -4.25
N SER A 21 -8.82 -10.31 -3.38
CA SER A 21 -7.73 -11.26 -3.45
C SER A 21 -8.15 -12.54 -4.14
N TYR A 22 -7.30 -13.03 -5.03
CA TYR A 22 -7.45 -14.29 -5.75
C TYR A 22 -6.46 -15.34 -5.20
N ALA A 23 -6.32 -15.42 -3.87
CA ALA A 23 -5.57 -16.50 -3.23
C ALA A 23 -6.16 -17.87 -3.58
N ASP A 24 -7.50 -17.96 -3.58
CA ASP A 24 -8.26 -18.98 -4.27
C ASP A 24 -8.91 -18.36 -5.52
N PRO A 25 -8.57 -18.83 -6.75
CA PRO A 25 -9.10 -18.26 -7.98
C PRO A 25 -10.61 -18.51 -8.17
N TYR A 26 -11.19 -19.49 -7.48
CA TYR A 26 -12.61 -19.81 -7.55
C TYR A 26 -13.45 -19.07 -6.51
N PHE A 27 -12.83 -18.65 -5.41
CA PHE A 27 -13.47 -17.95 -4.30
C PHE A 27 -12.71 -16.68 -3.96
N PRO A 28 -12.86 -15.60 -4.75
CA PRO A 28 -12.22 -14.33 -4.45
C PRO A 28 -12.66 -13.78 -3.10
N GLU A 29 -11.70 -13.32 -2.31
CA GLU A 29 -11.94 -12.75 -0.98
C GLU A 29 -11.91 -11.22 -1.05
N HIS A 30 -12.83 -10.57 -0.33
CA HIS A 30 -12.95 -9.11 -0.34
C HIS A 30 -12.57 -8.52 1.01
N TYR A 31 -11.59 -7.64 1.00
CA TYR A 31 -11.08 -6.94 2.17
C TYR A 31 -11.34 -5.43 2.03
N ALA A 32 -11.94 -4.82 3.05
CA ALA A 32 -12.14 -3.38 3.09
C ALA A 32 -11.10 -2.75 4.03
N VAL A 33 -10.27 -1.86 3.49
CA VAL A 33 -9.22 -1.18 4.26
C VAL A 33 -9.56 0.29 4.36
N ARG A 34 -9.48 0.82 5.58
CA ARG A 34 -9.67 2.24 5.89
C ARG A 34 -8.34 2.79 6.38
N PHE A 35 -7.79 3.75 5.64
CA PHE A 35 -6.54 4.41 6.01
C PHE A 35 -6.82 5.55 6.99
N ASP A 36 -6.09 5.56 8.10
CA ASP A 36 -6.20 6.58 9.14
C ASP A 36 -5.35 7.81 8.79
N ARG A 37 -4.25 7.60 8.07
CA ARG A 37 -3.34 8.64 7.59
C ARG A 37 -3.15 8.51 6.09
N CYS A 38 -3.21 9.63 5.39
CA CYS A 38 -2.97 9.68 3.95
C CYS A 38 -2.37 11.04 3.58
N SER A 39 -1.19 11.01 2.99
CA SER A 39 -0.43 12.18 2.61
C SER A 39 0.01 12.11 1.15
N TYR A 40 0.31 13.25 0.57
CA TYR A 40 0.90 13.32 -0.75
C TYR A 40 1.93 14.45 -0.83
N TYR A 41 2.81 14.34 -1.82
CA TYR A 41 3.58 15.47 -2.31
C TYR A 41 3.73 15.39 -3.84
N ARG A 42 4.09 16.52 -4.44
CA ARG A 42 4.35 16.62 -5.88
C ARG A 42 5.82 16.88 -6.12
N LEU A 43 6.38 16.19 -7.11
CA LEU A 43 7.73 16.40 -7.59
C LEU A 43 7.78 17.60 -8.54
N SER A 44 8.98 18.07 -8.88
CA SER A 44 9.17 19.22 -9.78
C SER A 44 8.83 18.92 -11.23
N ASP A 45 8.99 17.66 -11.66
CA ASP A 45 8.47 17.13 -12.93
C ASP A 45 6.94 17.03 -12.93
N GLY A 46 6.32 17.17 -11.75
CA GLY A 46 4.91 17.16 -11.41
C GLY A 46 4.27 15.78 -11.38
N ASP A 47 5.07 14.73 -11.23
CA ASP A 47 4.62 13.46 -10.68
C ASP A 47 4.04 13.68 -9.28
N ALA A 48 3.12 12.82 -8.87
CA ALA A 48 2.54 12.83 -7.54
C ALA A 48 2.87 11.53 -6.82
N GLN A 49 3.37 11.66 -5.59
CA GLN A 49 3.59 10.56 -4.67
C GLN A 49 2.52 10.64 -3.60
N VAL A 50 1.83 9.53 -3.36
CA VAL A 50 0.79 9.43 -2.34
C VAL A 50 1.15 8.27 -1.44
N ALA A 51 1.10 8.49 -0.13
CA ALA A 51 1.23 7.44 0.85
C ALA A 51 -0.02 7.35 1.72
N ALA A 52 -0.33 6.15 2.17
CA ALA A 52 -1.35 5.93 3.18
C ALA A 52 -0.90 4.88 4.19
N HIS A 53 -1.39 5.02 5.40
CA HIS A 53 -1.17 4.10 6.51
C HIS A 53 -2.51 3.75 7.15
N ALA A 54 -2.63 2.51 7.61
CA ALA A 54 -3.73 2.02 8.43
C ALA A 54 -3.15 1.08 9.48
N GLY A 55 -3.30 1.42 10.76
CA GLY A 55 -3.05 0.48 11.85
C GLY A 55 -4.37 -0.21 12.23
N TYR A 56 -4.41 -1.53 12.19
CA TYR A 56 -5.51 -2.33 12.73
C TYR A 56 -5.02 -3.07 13.96
N LEU A 57 -5.69 -2.83 15.09
CA LEU A 57 -5.53 -3.64 16.30
C LEU A 57 -6.81 -4.43 16.48
N ASP A 58 -6.73 -5.76 16.40
CA ASP A 58 -7.88 -6.58 16.75
C ASP A 58 -8.08 -6.54 18.27
N ALA A 59 -9.26 -6.09 18.70
CA ALA A 59 -9.58 -6.03 20.12
C ALA A 59 -9.74 -7.43 20.75
N ALA A 60 -10.08 -8.45 19.95
CA ALA A 60 -10.19 -9.83 20.39
C ALA A 60 -8.82 -10.52 20.47
N GLU A 61 -7.92 -10.21 19.53
CA GLU A 61 -6.58 -10.79 19.46
C GLU A 61 -5.53 -9.69 19.23
N PRO A 62 -5.09 -8.98 20.29
CA PRO A 62 -4.15 -7.86 20.16
C PRO A 62 -2.79 -8.23 19.56
N SER A 63 -2.41 -9.52 19.61
CA SER A 63 -1.21 -10.05 18.96
C SER A 63 -1.30 -10.06 17.44
N LEU A 64 -2.48 -9.85 16.87
CA LEU A 64 -2.69 -9.66 15.43
C LEU A 64 -2.75 -8.17 15.08
N ALA A 65 -1.84 -7.38 15.66
CA ALA A 65 -1.64 -6.01 15.19
C ALA A 65 -1.15 -6.07 13.74
N VAL A 66 -1.92 -5.46 12.83
CA VAL A 66 -1.61 -5.42 11.40
C VAL A 66 -1.51 -3.97 10.96
N ASP A 67 -0.30 -3.55 10.58
CA ASP A 67 -0.08 -2.28 9.92
C ASP A 67 -0.11 -2.47 8.40
N GLN A 68 -0.86 -1.62 7.71
CA GLN A 68 -1.01 -1.62 6.27
C GLN A 68 -0.49 -0.31 5.71
N TYR A 69 0.46 -0.40 4.78
CA TYR A 69 1.07 0.74 4.12
C TYR A 69 0.76 0.69 2.63
N LEU A 70 0.47 1.85 2.05
CA LEU A 70 0.25 2.02 0.63
C LEU A 70 1.12 3.15 0.12
N HIS A 71 1.74 2.95 -1.04
CA HIS A 71 2.43 3.99 -1.79
C HIS A 71 2.00 3.96 -3.25
N LEU A 72 1.56 5.09 -3.77
CA LEU A 72 1.21 5.30 -5.18
C LEU A 72 2.17 6.34 -5.77
N HIS A 73 2.87 5.96 -6.83
CA HIS A 73 3.64 6.90 -7.64
C HIS A 73 2.92 7.11 -8.96
N MET A 74 2.28 8.27 -9.10
CA MET A 74 1.58 8.70 -10.30
C MET A 74 2.51 9.49 -11.21
N PHE A 75 2.63 9.06 -12.46
CA PHE A 75 3.49 9.67 -13.48
C PHE A 75 2.72 10.44 -14.56
N TRP A 76 1.39 10.56 -14.41
CA TRP A 76 0.53 11.20 -15.41
C TRP A 76 -0.03 12.55 -14.95
N LYS A 77 -0.07 13.49 -15.90
CA LYS A 77 -0.77 14.77 -15.79
C LYS A 77 -1.89 14.82 -16.83
N PRO A 78 -3.15 14.52 -16.48
CA PRO A 78 -4.25 14.79 -17.39
C PRO A 78 -4.24 16.26 -17.74
N TRP A 79 -4.32 16.58 -19.03
CA TRP A 79 -4.75 17.90 -19.49
C TRP A 79 -6.26 17.83 -19.72
N PRO A 80 -7.09 18.36 -18.80
CA PRO A 80 -8.53 18.27 -18.92
C PRO A 80 -8.99 18.84 -20.26
N GLY A 81 -9.79 18.07 -21.00
CA GLY A 81 -10.33 18.46 -22.30
C GLY A 81 -9.37 18.33 -23.49
N LYS A 82 -8.13 17.84 -23.31
CA LYS A 82 -7.21 17.56 -24.42
C LYS A 82 -6.76 16.11 -24.49
N THR A 83 -6.51 15.47 -23.35
CA THR A 83 -6.10 14.07 -23.31
C THR A 83 -7.35 13.20 -23.16
N PRO A 84 -7.74 12.41 -24.19
CA PRO A 84 -8.79 11.42 -24.02
C PRO A 84 -8.35 10.42 -22.96
N ASP A 85 -9.21 10.21 -21.99
CA ASP A 85 -8.93 9.39 -20.84
C ASP A 85 -9.41 7.96 -21.11
N ASN A 86 -8.52 6.99 -21.00
CA ASN A 86 -8.87 5.58 -21.14
C ASN A 86 -8.61 4.90 -19.78
N PRO A 87 -9.65 4.44 -19.08
CA PRO A 87 -9.53 3.84 -17.75
C PRO A 87 -8.75 2.52 -17.72
N THR A 88 -8.39 1.96 -18.89
CA THR A 88 -7.47 0.82 -18.99
C THR A 88 -6.00 1.21 -19.10
N SER A 89 -5.69 2.50 -19.18
CA SER A 89 -4.30 2.99 -19.20
C SER A 89 -3.66 2.82 -17.84
N ILE A 90 -2.34 2.64 -17.80
CA ILE A 90 -1.60 2.65 -16.55
C ILE A 90 -0.99 4.03 -16.38
N ASP A 91 -1.27 4.68 -15.25
CA ASP A 91 -0.82 6.04 -14.95
C ASP A 91 -0.10 6.16 -13.60
N ALA A 92 -0.03 5.04 -12.86
CA ALA A 92 0.64 4.95 -11.58
C ALA A 92 1.25 3.57 -11.35
N THR A 93 2.30 3.53 -10.54
CA THR A 93 2.75 2.31 -9.87
C THR A 93 2.21 2.28 -8.44
N VAL A 94 1.99 1.08 -7.92
CA VAL A 94 1.47 0.87 -6.57
C VAL A 94 2.37 -0.12 -5.82
N ARG A 95 2.68 0.22 -4.57
CA ARG A 95 3.30 -0.67 -3.59
C ARG A 95 2.40 -0.75 -2.38
N TYR A 96 2.18 -1.95 -1.88
CA TYR A 96 1.32 -2.21 -0.73
C TYR A 96 2.05 -3.16 0.21
N ALA A 97 2.11 -2.84 1.49
CA ALA A 97 2.76 -3.69 2.48
C ALA A 97 1.78 -4.00 3.62
N ILE A 98 1.79 -5.25 4.04
CA ILE A 98 1.13 -5.73 5.25
C ILE A 98 2.25 -6.11 6.22
N VAL A 99 2.24 -5.53 7.41
CA VAL A 99 3.25 -5.75 8.45
C VAL A 99 2.56 -6.22 9.72
N THR A 100 3.12 -7.26 10.32
CA THR A 100 2.74 -7.81 11.62
C THR A 100 3.99 -7.88 12.50
N ASP A 101 3.82 -8.26 13.77
CA ASP A 101 4.96 -8.46 14.69
C ASP A 101 5.89 -9.59 14.21
N ASP A 102 5.34 -10.60 13.53
CA ASP A 102 6.08 -11.79 13.08
C ASP A 102 6.69 -11.66 11.68
N GLY A 103 6.32 -10.64 10.91
CA GLY A 103 6.81 -10.50 9.55
C GLY A 103 6.15 -9.40 8.71
N ALA A 104 6.52 -9.35 7.44
CA ALA A 104 5.91 -8.45 6.48
C ALA A 104 5.80 -9.07 5.08
N ALA A 105 4.74 -8.72 4.35
CA ALA A 105 4.56 -9.07 2.95
C ALA A 105 4.41 -7.78 2.12
N VAL A 106 5.19 -7.67 1.04
CA VAL A 106 5.15 -6.54 0.11
C VAL A 106 4.59 -6.98 -1.23
N TYR A 107 3.68 -6.16 -1.75
CA TYR A 107 2.99 -6.34 -3.00
C TYR A 107 3.27 -5.14 -3.91
N GLU A 108 3.48 -5.40 -5.19
CA GLU A 108 3.72 -4.36 -6.18
C GLU A 108 2.88 -4.57 -7.43
N GLY A 109 2.65 -3.48 -8.14
CA GLY A 109 2.13 -3.53 -9.49
C GLY A 109 1.76 -2.16 -10.02
N THR A 110 0.68 -2.11 -10.78
CA THR A 110 0.30 -0.95 -11.58
C THR A 110 -1.14 -0.56 -11.35
N ALA A 111 -1.42 0.72 -11.52
CA ALA A 111 -2.72 1.30 -11.26
C ALA A 111 -3.11 2.36 -12.30
N TYR A 112 -4.41 2.60 -12.35
CA TYR A 112 -5.04 3.74 -12.98
C TYR A 112 -5.73 4.58 -11.89
N VAL A 113 -5.27 5.81 -11.70
CA VAL A 113 -5.61 6.66 -10.57
C VAL A 113 -6.02 8.03 -11.06
N TYR A 114 -7.28 8.41 -10.84
CA TYR A 114 -7.78 9.72 -11.20
C TYR A 114 -7.58 10.73 -10.07
N PRO A 115 -6.70 11.74 -10.22
CA PRO A 115 -6.49 12.76 -9.19
C PRO A 115 -7.45 13.93 -9.39
N ARG A 116 -8.02 14.43 -8.30
CA ARG A 116 -8.86 15.63 -8.27
C ARG A 116 -8.50 16.50 -7.07
N LYS A 117 -8.20 17.78 -7.31
CA LYS A 117 -8.04 18.74 -6.21
C LYS A 117 -9.40 18.99 -5.54
N ALA A 118 -9.43 18.96 -4.21
CA ALA A 118 -10.62 19.36 -3.47
C ALA A 118 -10.94 20.85 -3.69
N ARG A 119 -12.24 21.21 -3.75
CA ARG A 119 -12.68 22.57 -4.11
C ARG A 119 -12.26 23.64 -3.10
N PHE A 120 -12.12 23.27 -1.83
CA PHE A 120 -11.96 24.20 -0.71
C PHE A 120 -10.80 23.82 0.23
N SER A 121 -9.94 22.90 -0.20
CA SER A 121 -8.76 22.47 0.56
C SER A 121 -7.62 22.13 -0.38
N ASP A 122 -6.40 22.10 0.13
CA ASP A 122 -5.26 21.61 -0.63
C ASP A 122 -5.20 20.08 -0.71
N ASP A 123 -6.12 19.37 -0.06
CA ASP A 123 -6.23 17.92 -0.18
C ASP A 123 -6.36 17.45 -1.64
N LEU A 124 -5.67 16.34 -1.91
CA LEU A 124 -5.76 15.59 -3.15
C LEU A 124 -6.73 14.43 -2.96
N LEU A 125 -7.86 14.47 -3.69
CA LEU A 125 -8.78 13.34 -3.79
C LEU A 125 -8.30 12.43 -4.91
N LEU A 126 -8.19 11.15 -4.64
CA LEU A 126 -7.74 10.15 -5.58
C LEU A 126 -8.83 9.11 -5.71
N LYS A 127 -9.14 8.71 -6.94
CA LYS A 127 -9.99 7.55 -7.22
C LYS A 127 -9.13 6.52 -7.92
N VAL A 128 -8.86 5.41 -7.24
CA VAL A 128 -8.19 4.25 -7.83
C VAL A 128 -9.28 3.43 -8.53
N GLU A 129 -9.35 3.49 -9.86
CA GLU A 129 -10.39 2.75 -10.59
C GLU A 129 -9.98 1.31 -10.85
N SER A 130 -8.68 1.07 -11.05
CA SER A 130 -8.12 -0.26 -11.11
C SER A 130 -6.67 -0.26 -10.67
N ALA A 131 -6.30 -1.27 -9.90
CA ALA A 131 -4.91 -1.57 -9.59
C ALA A 131 -4.76 -3.10 -9.53
N ARG A 132 -3.62 -3.60 -9.97
CA ARG A 132 -3.25 -5.02 -9.85
C ARG A 132 -1.97 -5.12 -9.05
N LEU A 133 -1.97 -6.03 -8.09
CA LEU A 133 -0.90 -6.26 -7.15
C LEU A 133 -0.48 -7.72 -7.19
N LYS A 134 0.83 -7.95 -7.12
CA LYS A 134 1.44 -9.26 -6.94
C LYS A 134 2.42 -9.19 -5.80
N ARG A 135 2.51 -10.26 -5.02
CA ARG A 135 3.49 -10.36 -3.94
C ARG A 135 4.89 -10.41 -4.55
N VAL A 136 5.76 -9.51 -4.10
CA VAL A 136 7.15 -9.45 -4.55
C VAL A 136 8.14 -9.76 -3.43
N ALA A 137 7.73 -9.60 -2.17
CA ALA A 137 8.59 -9.91 -1.04
C ALA A 137 7.83 -10.43 0.18
N VAL A 138 8.49 -11.31 0.95
CA VAL A 138 8.07 -11.80 2.26
C VAL A 138 9.25 -11.82 3.23
N VAL A 139 9.06 -11.27 4.43
CA VAL A 139 10.03 -11.29 5.53
C VAL A 139 9.37 -11.94 6.74
N GLY A 140 10.09 -12.85 7.41
CA GLY A 140 9.59 -13.53 8.61
C GLY A 140 8.42 -14.48 8.30
N GLU A 141 7.51 -14.62 9.26
CA GLU A 141 6.31 -15.46 9.16
C GLU A 141 5.07 -14.63 8.78
N ALA A 142 5.24 -13.74 7.80
CA ALA A 142 4.14 -12.88 7.37
C ALA A 142 2.96 -13.73 6.86
N PRO A 143 1.72 -13.43 7.30
CA PRO A 143 0.58 -14.19 6.87
C PRO A 143 0.36 -13.99 5.36
N ALA A 144 0.14 -15.08 4.64
CA ALA A 144 -0.14 -15.08 3.21
C ALA A 144 -1.60 -14.66 2.92
N LEU A 145 -2.01 -13.50 3.44
CA LEU A 145 -3.40 -13.02 3.39
C LEU A 145 -3.88 -12.73 1.97
N LEU A 146 -2.97 -12.27 1.10
CA LEU A 146 -3.33 -11.90 -0.25
C LEU A 146 -2.53 -12.71 -1.29
N GLY A 147 -3.24 -13.25 -2.28
CA GLY A 147 -2.69 -13.73 -3.55
C GLY A 147 -2.55 -12.62 -4.58
N ASP A 148 -2.72 -12.94 -5.87
CA ASP A 148 -2.91 -11.91 -6.91
C ASP A 148 -4.11 -11.05 -6.51
N THR A 149 -3.97 -9.73 -6.52
CA THR A 149 -4.95 -8.85 -5.87
C THR A 149 -5.34 -7.69 -6.78
N ARG A 150 -6.63 -7.36 -6.78
CA ARG A 150 -7.16 -6.11 -7.35
C ARG A 150 -7.44 -5.12 -6.24
N LEU A 151 -7.17 -3.85 -6.50
CA LEU A 151 -7.42 -2.77 -5.57
C LEU A 151 -8.20 -1.65 -6.26
N VAL A 152 -9.26 -1.18 -5.59
CA VAL A 152 -10.12 -0.07 -6.03
C VAL A 152 -10.53 0.79 -4.85
N GLY A 153 -10.88 2.05 -5.08
CA GLY A 153 -11.51 2.89 -4.06
C GLY A 153 -11.09 4.34 -4.13
N THR A 154 -11.16 5.03 -2.99
CA THR A 154 -10.88 6.46 -2.91
C THR A 154 -9.97 6.80 -1.75
N LEU A 155 -9.03 7.71 -1.98
CA LEU A 155 -8.15 8.25 -0.96
C LEU A 155 -8.31 9.77 -0.89
N ARG A 156 -8.18 10.31 0.31
CA ARG A 156 -8.09 11.75 0.55
C ARG A 156 -6.76 12.04 1.22
N ALA A 157 -5.80 12.50 0.42
CA ALA A 157 -4.44 12.77 0.86
C ALA A 157 -4.25 14.24 1.20
N LYS A 158 -3.58 14.52 2.33
CA LYS A 158 -3.16 15.88 2.73
C LYS A 158 -1.75 16.19 2.23
N PRO A 159 -1.39 17.46 1.96
CA PRO A 159 -0.03 17.80 1.58
C PRO A 159 0.92 17.60 2.77
N ASP A 160 1.75 16.56 2.74
CA ASP A 160 2.80 16.29 3.74
C ASP A 160 3.91 15.46 3.10
N GLN A 161 4.98 16.14 2.71
CA GLN A 161 6.12 15.51 2.04
C GLN A 161 6.91 14.60 2.98
N ALA A 162 7.05 14.96 4.25
CA ALA A 162 7.85 14.18 5.19
C ALA A 162 7.18 12.82 5.44
N GLU A 163 5.88 12.83 5.76
CA GLU A 163 5.13 11.60 6.00
C GLU A 163 5.09 10.70 4.75
N THR A 164 4.89 11.27 3.56
CA THR A 164 4.87 10.47 2.32
C THR A 164 6.20 9.78 2.08
N LEU A 165 7.32 10.51 2.24
CA LEU A 165 8.66 9.95 2.05
C LEU A 165 9.00 8.90 3.11
N ASP A 166 8.57 9.09 4.36
CA ASP A 166 8.82 8.15 5.43
C ASP A 166 8.11 6.82 5.18
N ILE A 167 6.85 6.85 4.77
CA ILE A 167 6.10 5.64 4.40
C ILE A 167 6.74 4.95 3.17
N ALA A 168 7.08 5.70 2.12
CA ALA A 168 7.71 5.13 0.93
C ALA A 168 9.03 4.42 1.26
N ARG A 169 9.91 5.08 2.03
CA ARG A 169 11.18 4.51 2.49
C ARG A 169 10.99 3.30 3.41
N TYR A 170 9.94 3.31 4.22
CA TYR A 170 9.64 2.17 5.09
C TYR A 170 9.32 0.93 4.26
N ILE A 171 8.44 1.04 3.25
CA ILE A 171 8.13 -0.05 2.32
C ILE A 171 9.40 -0.55 1.61
N ASP A 172 10.25 0.37 1.13
CA ASP A 172 11.51 0.01 0.46
C ASP A 172 12.46 -0.78 1.36
N LYS A 173 12.60 -0.34 2.62
CA LYS A 173 13.44 -1.04 3.60
C LYS A 173 12.90 -2.44 3.88
N THR A 174 11.60 -2.58 4.05
CA THR A 174 10.93 -3.87 4.29
C THR A 174 11.15 -4.83 3.11
N ALA A 175 10.97 -4.36 1.88
CA ALA A 175 11.24 -5.16 0.68
C ALA A 175 12.73 -5.57 0.57
N ALA A 176 13.65 -4.67 0.92
CA ALA A 176 15.09 -4.95 0.84
C ALA A 176 15.58 -6.00 1.86
N MET A 177 14.91 -6.16 3.01
CA MET A 177 15.30 -7.13 4.03
C MET A 177 15.20 -8.58 3.55
N GLU A 178 14.20 -8.92 2.75
CA GLU A 178 14.06 -10.27 2.17
C GLU A 178 15.23 -10.62 1.26
N SER A 179 15.63 -9.68 0.39
CA SER A 179 16.69 -9.92 -0.61
C SER A 179 18.01 -10.38 0.01
N ARG A 180 18.29 -9.95 1.26
CA ARG A 180 19.50 -10.35 2.00
C ARG A 180 19.37 -11.71 2.66
N SER A 181 18.18 -12.08 3.14
CA SER A 181 17.92 -13.39 3.75
C SER A 181 18.13 -14.52 2.73
N SER A 182 17.58 -14.35 1.53
CA SER A 182 17.67 -15.34 0.45
C SER A 182 19.11 -15.57 -0.06
N ALA A 183 19.95 -14.53 -0.03
CA ALA A 183 21.35 -14.63 -0.45
C ALA A 183 22.24 -15.38 0.56
N SER A 184 21.90 -15.35 1.85
CA SER A 184 22.66 -16.06 2.88
C SER A 184 22.47 -17.59 2.81
N THR A 185 21.27 -18.05 2.45
CA THR A 185 20.93 -19.47 2.41
C THR A 185 21.57 -20.20 1.22
N SER A 186 21.79 -19.51 0.10
CA SER A 186 22.37 -20.13 -1.11
C SER A 186 23.88 -20.34 -1.01
N PHE A 187 24.60 -19.53 -0.21
CA PHE A 187 26.05 -19.66 -0.05
C PHE A 187 26.47 -20.83 0.86
N GLY A 188 25.70 -21.14 1.91
CA GLY A 188 26.05 -22.22 2.86
C GLY A 188 25.92 -23.64 2.29
N SER A 189 25.13 -23.84 1.23
CA SER A 189 24.92 -25.17 0.65
C SER A 189 26.04 -25.60 -0.31
N ALA A 190 26.88 -24.68 -0.79
CA ALA A 190 27.96 -25.02 -1.72
C ALA A 190 29.21 -25.56 -0.99
N GLU A 191 29.48 -25.12 0.24
CA GLU A 191 30.67 -25.52 1.01
C GLU A 191 30.56 -26.95 1.60
N ALA A 192 29.34 -27.46 1.79
CA ALA A 192 29.12 -28.81 2.31
C ALA A 192 29.43 -29.93 1.29
N LEU A 193 29.63 -29.61 0.01
CA LEU A 193 29.86 -30.59 -1.06
C LEU A 193 31.35 -30.80 -1.40
N GLU A 194 32.26 -29.98 -0.86
CA GLU A 194 33.70 -30.08 -1.17
C GLU A 194 34.52 -30.82 -0.10
N ALA A 195 33.96 -31.08 1.09
CA ALA A 195 34.66 -31.80 2.17
C ALA A 195 34.64 -33.35 2.03
N GLY A 196 34.17 -33.88 0.89
CA GLY A 196 33.94 -35.31 0.68
C GLY A 196 34.68 -35.94 -0.50
N ARG A 197 35.80 -35.38 -0.95
CA ARG A 197 36.68 -36.05 -1.92
C ARG A 197 37.88 -36.70 -1.22
N PRO A 198 38.02 -38.04 -1.27
CA PRO A 198 39.18 -38.75 -0.74
C PRO A 198 40.45 -38.51 -1.58
#